data_AF-Q2GWG9-F1
#
_entry.id   AF-Q2GWG9-F1
#
_cell.length_a   1.000
_cell.length_b   1.000
_cell.length_c   1.000
_cell.angle_alpha   90.00
_cell.angle_beta   90.00
_cell.angle_gamma   90.00
#
_symmetry.space_group_name_H-M   'P 1'
#
loop_
_entity.id
_entity.type
_entity.pdbx_description
1 polymer ?
#
loop_
_entity_poly.entity_id
_entity_poly.type
_entity_poly.pdbx_seq_one_letter_code
_entity_poly.pdbx_strand_id
1 'polypeptide(L)'
;MVISFAFALLLGLSLLRAAGAQTYNELYRPRYHFTPAKNWMNDPNGLLYHNGVYHLYYQYNPGGDTWGAMSWGHATTDDLTH
;
A
#
# COMPACT_ATOMS: atom_id res chain seq x y z
N MET A 1 -25.77 27.64 -19.93
CA MET A 1 -24.87 26.57 -20.41
C MET A 1 -23.49 26.52 -19.74
N VAL A 2 -23.14 27.39 -18.78
CA VAL A 2 -21.80 27.38 -18.12
C VAL A 2 -21.80 26.60 -16.78
N ILE A 3 -22.97 26.37 -16.17
CA ILE A 3 -23.10 25.69 -14.87
C ILE A 3 -22.89 24.15 -14.96
N SER A 4 -23.02 23.57 -16.16
CA SER A 4 -22.91 22.11 -16.36
C SER A 4 -21.48 21.56 -16.37
N PHE A 5 -20.48 22.37 -16.74
CA PHE A 5 -19.09 21.92 -16.84
C PHE A 5 -18.38 21.85 -15.47
N ALA A 6 -18.66 22.81 -14.57
CA ALA A 6 -18.09 22.80 -13.23
C ALA A 6 -18.61 21.61 -12.39
N PHE A 7 -19.87 21.22 -12.60
CA PHE A 7 -20.48 20.08 -11.89
C PHE A 7 -19.90 18.74 -12.36
N ALA A 8 -19.68 18.57 -13.67
CA ALA A 8 -19.03 17.39 -14.23
C ALA A 8 -17.56 17.25 -13.77
N LEU A 9 -16.84 18.36 -13.64
CA LEU A 9 -15.46 18.38 -13.12
C LEU A 9 -15.41 18.00 -11.63
N LEU A 10 -16.30 18.55 -10.81
CA LEU A 10 -16.41 18.21 -9.38
C LEU A 10 -16.84 16.74 -9.16
N LEU A 11 -17.74 16.20 -9.99
CA LEU A 11 -18.10 14.78 -10.00
C LEU A 11 -16.94 13.88 -10.46
N GLY A 12 -16.20 14.29 -11.49
CA GLY A 12 -15.01 13.57 -11.94
C GLY A 12 -13.92 13.50 -10.85
N LEU A 13 -13.65 14.63 -10.18
CA LEU A 13 -12.69 14.69 -9.06
C LEU A 13 -13.12 13.85 -7.85
N SER A 14 -14.42 13.77 -7.55
CA SER A 14 -14.93 12.95 -6.42
C SER A 14 -14.94 11.46 -6.73
N LEU A 15 -15.19 11.05 -7.98
CA LEU A 15 -15.07 9.67 -8.43
C LEU A 15 -13.61 9.18 -8.46
N LEU A 16 -12.67 10.02 -8.88
CA LEU A 16 -11.22 9.73 -8.77
C LEU A 16 -10.77 9.51 -7.32
N ARG A 17 -11.39 10.21 -6.36
CA ARG A 17 -11.06 10.09 -4.93
C ARG A 17 -11.60 8.80 -4.29
N ALA A 18 -12.70 8.26 -4.80
CA ALA A 18 -13.32 7.02 -4.29
C ALA A 18 -12.58 5.75 -4.72
N ALA A 19 -11.85 5.77 -5.83
CA ALA A 19 -11.16 4.60 -6.38
C ALA A 19 -9.93 4.12 -5.56
N GLY A 20 -9.50 4.89 -4.54
CA GLY A 20 -8.24 4.67 -3.83
C GLY A 20 -8.35 3.95 -2.48
N ALA A 21 -9.54 3.71 -1.93
CA ALA A 21 -9.67 3.08 -0.62
C ALA A 21 -9.55 1.55 -0.76
N GLN A 22 -8.37 0.99 -0.47
CA GLN A 22 -8.19 -0.45 -0.33
C GLN A 22 -8.99 -0.93 0.88
N THR A 23 -10.01 -1.78 0.64
CA THR A 23 -10.81 -2.38 1.69
C THR A 23 -10.23 -3.76 2.06
N TYR A 24 -9.67 -3.86 3.26
CA TYR A 24 -9.08 -5.09 3.81
C TYR A 24 -10.18 -6.05 4.32
N ASN A 25 -10.98 -6.57 3.39
CA ASN A 25 -12.14 -7.42 3.67
C ASN A 25 -11.88 -8.91 3.38
N GLU A 26 -10.67 -9.29 3.00
CA GLU A 26 -10.31 -10.67 2.71
C GLU A 26 -10.28 -11.50 4.00
N LEU A 27 -10.92 -12.67 3.96
CA LEU A 27 -11.13 -13.54 5.14
C LEU A 27 -9.83 -13.87 5.89
N TYR A 28 -8.71 -14.01 5.17
CA TYR A 28 -7.43 -14.47 5.73
C TYR A 28 -6.34 -13.39 5.74
N ARG A 29 -6.64 -12.15 5.34
CA ARG A 29 -5.63 -11.09 5.29
C ARG A 29 -5.37 -10.51 6.68
N PRO A 30 -4.13 -10.50 7.18
CA PRO A 30 -3.81 -9.88 8.47
C PRO A 30 -4.21 -8.41 8.49
N ARG A 31 -4.83 -7.98 9.60
CA ARG A 31 -5.25 -6.58 9.81
C ARG A 31 -4.38 -5.80 10.78
N TYR A 32 -3.48 -6.47 11.50
CA TYR A 32 -2.63 -5.87 12.53
C TYR A 32 -1.13 -6.00 12.23
N HIS A 33 -0.71 -7.12 11.64
CA HIS A 33 0.67 -7.29 11.22
C HIS A 33 0.87 -6.75 9.80
N PHE A 34 2.05 -6.21 9.55
CA PHE A 34 2.42 -5.70 8.23
C PHE A 34 2.30 -6.78 7.15
N THR A 35 1.66 -6.43 6.03
CA THR A 35 1.68 -7.19 4.77
C THR A 35 1.70 -6.20 3.59
N PRO A 36 2.37 -6.50 2.46
CA PRO A 36 2.26 -5.67 1.26
C PRO A 36 0.82 -5.68 0.76
N ALA A 37 0.40 -4.63 0.06
CA ALA A 37 -0.95 -4.49 -0.47
C ALA A 37 -1.42 -5.71 -1.30
N LYS A 38 -0.50 -6.41 -1.97
CA LYS A 38 -0.75 -7.62 -2.77
C LYS A 38 0.55 -8.41 -2.96
N ASN A 39 0.42 -9.63 -3.50
CA ASN A 39 1.51 -10.51 -3.97
C ASN A 39 2.37 -11.16 -2.87
N TRP A 40 3.39 -11.91 -3.30
CA TRP A 40 4.30 -12.66 -2.43
C TRP A 40 5.30 -11.76 -1.71
N MET A 41 5.39 -11.94 -0.39
CA MET A 41 6.49 -11.45 0.44
C MET A 41 7.13 -12.59 1.22
N ASN A 42 8.37 -12.39 1.66
CA ASN A 42 9.01 -13.22 2.67
C ASN A 42 9.92 -12.40 3.60
N ASP A 43 11.22 -12.67 3.60
CA ASP A 43 12.16 -12.29 4.64
C ASP A 43 12.20 -10.76 4.86
N PRO A 44 12.19 -10.28 6.11
CA PRO A 44 12.51 -8.89 6.40
C PRO A 44 13.99 -8.62 6.09
N ASN A 45 14.28 -7.47 5.50
CA ASN A 45 15.61 -7.01 5.11
C ASN A 45 15.83 -5.58 5.62
N GLY A 46 17.10 -5.18 5.76
CA GLY A 46 17.48 -3.78 5.95
C GLY A 46 16.77 -3.03 7.09
N LEU A 47 16.41 -3.71 8.19
CA LEU A 47 15.72 -3.09 9.31
C LEU A 47 16.58 -1.97 9.89
N LEU A 48 16.07 -0.73 9.84
CA LEU A 48 16.82 0.47 10.16
C LEU A 48 15.92 1.46 10.90
N TYR A 49 16.46 2.09 11.94
CA TYR A 49 15.88 3.31 12.51
C TYR A 49 16.76 4.51 12.15
N HIS A 50 16.20 5.52 11.51
CA HIS A 50 16.93 6.72 11.10
C HIS A 50 16.02 7.96 11.15
N ASN A 51 16.50 9.03 11.77
CA ASN A 51 15.82 10.33 11.86
C ASN A 51 14.35 10.25 12.30
N GLY A 52 14.05 9.45 13.34
CA GLY A 52 12.68 9.32 13.86
C GLY A 52 11.82 8.26 13.17
N VAL A 53 12.33 7.60 12.13
CA VAL A 53 11.55 6.69 11.29
C VAL A 53 12.14 5.29 11.32
N TYR A 54 11.30 4.28 11.52
CA TYR A 54 11.62 2.87 11.31
C TYR A 54 11.39 2.50 9.84
N HIS A 55 12.34 1.81 9.25
CA HIS A 55 12.31 1.32 7.88
C HIS A 55 12.29 -0.21 7.89
N LEU A 56 11.27 -0.78 7.26
CA LEU A 56 11.15 -2.21 6.98
C LEU A 56 11.34 -2.42 5.49
N TYR A 57 12.42 -3.09 5.10
CA TYR A 57 12.49 -3.71 3.77
C TYR A 57 12.09 -5.17 3.87
N TYR A 58 11.64 -5.75 2.78
CA TYR A 58 11.26 -7.17 2.73
C TYR A 58 11.40 -7.72 1.33
N GLN A 59 11.70 -9.02 1.20
CA GLN A 59 11.68 -9.68 -0.10
C GLN A 59 10.27 -9.67 -0.68
N TYR A 60 10.15 -9.28 -1.95
CA TYR A 60 8.87 -9.06 -2.61
C TYR A 60 8.90 -9.49 -4.08
N ASN A 61 7.87 -10.22 -4.51
CA ASN A 61 7.59 -10.46 -5.93
C ASN A 61 6.50 -9.50 -6.41
N PRO A 62 6.79 -8.49 -7.23
CA PRO A 62 5.77 -7.58 -7.74
C PRO A 62 4.88 -8.21 -8.82
N GLY A 63 5.28 -9.36 -9.37
CA GLY A 63 4.61 -10.02 -10.49
C GLY A 63 3.70 -11.19 -10.11
N GLY A 64 3.69 -11.66 -8.86
CA GLY A 64 2.90 -12.84 -8.51
C GLY A 64 2.84 -13.19 -7.02
N ASP A 65 1.99 -14.15 -6.71
CA ASP A 65 1.71 -14.70 -5.38
C ASP A 65 2.57 -15.92 -5.02
N THR A 66 3.65 -16.14 -5.76
CA THR A 66 4.66 -17.17 -5.51
C THR A 66 6.06 -16.56 -5.49
N TRP A 67 7.04 -17.31 -5.01
CA TRP A 67 8.43 -16.89 -5.08
C TRP A 67 8.88 -16.72 -6.55
N GLY A 68 9.55 -15.62 -6.86
CA GLY A 68 10.07 -15.27 -8.18
C GLY A 68 10.36 -13.78 -8.31
N ALA A 69 11.11 -13.35 -9.34
CA ALA A 69 11.41 -11.94 -9.64
C ALA A 69 11.66 -11.06 -8.40
N MET A 70 12.56 -11.50 -7.52
CA MET A 70 12.76 -10.90 -6.20
C MET A 70 13.23 -9.44 -6.28
N SER A 71 12.54 -8.61 -5.51
CA SER A 71 12.85 -7.21 -5.28
C SER A 71 12.74 -6.91 -3.78
N TRP A 72 13.15 -5.71 -3.38
CA TRP A 72 12.89 -5.22 -2.02
C TRP A 72 11.68 -4.31 -2.03
N GLY A 73 10.63 -4.72 -1.32
CA GLY A 73 9.59 -3.80 -0.89
C GLY A 73 10.10 -2.94 0.26
N HIS A 74 9.47 -1.78 0.47
CA HIS A 74 9.84 -0.85 1.54
C HIS A 74 8.59 -0.25 2.18
N ALA A 75 8.57 -0.23 3.52
CA ALA A 75 7.57 0.45 4.33
C ALA A 75 8.26 1.21 5.47
N THR A 76 7.57 2.23 5.99
CA THR A 76 8.06 3.07 7.07
C THR A 76 6.98 3.29 8.11
N THR A 77 7.39 3.49 9.37
CA THR A 77 6.50 3.78 10.50
C THR A 77 7.27 4.60 11.54
N ASP A 78 6.57 5.38 12.35
CA ASP A 78 7.13 6.08 13.50
C ASP A 78 6.88 5.35 14.83
N ASP A 79 5.98 4.35 14.85
CA ASP A 79 5.51 3.69 16.08
C ASP A 79 5.57 2.15 16.06
N LEU A 80 6.00 1.53 14.95
CA LEU A 80 6.08 0.06 14.73
C LEU A 80 4.72 -0.66 14.66
N THR A 81 3.61 0.08 14.61
CA THR A 81 2.25 -0.48 14.61
C THR A 81 1.38 0.03 13.46
N HIS A 82 1.52 1.29 13.06
CA HIS A 82 0.75 1.94 11.99
C HIS A 82 1.59 2.25 10.76
#